data_AF-A0A850L1S6-F1
#
_entry.id   AF-A0A850L1S6-F1
#
_cell.length_a   1.000
_cell.length_b   1.000
_cell.length_c   1.000
_cell.angle_alpha   90.00
_cell.angle_beta   90.00
_cell.angle_gamma   90.00
#
_symmetry.space_group_name_H-M   'P 1'
#
loop_
_entity.id
_entity.type
_entity.pdbx_description
1 polymer ?
#
loop_
_entity_poly.entity_id
_entity_poly.type
_entity_poly.pdbx_seq_one_letter_code
_entity_poly.pdbx_strand_id
1 'polypeptide(L)'
;MKALSLQKANTITKAKAQSGFTLTEILIAMAIVAIMGTIVVLSLIGNVDKANIQKLKADLGTIETALNSYKLDNGFYPTTDQGLRSLIEKPTSEPIPSNYPRGGYLGSKAIPKDPWKREYIYVSPGRNGDFDLFTLGLDGRQGGEGENMDIGTWNVHEANFNQENR
;
A
#
# COMPACT_ATOMS: atom_id res chain seq x y z
N MET A 1 -90.05 -6.10 -25.74
CA MET A 1 -88.88 -6.93 -26.10
C MET A 1 -88.26 -6.43 -27.41
N LYS A 2 -87.23 -5.58 -27.36
CA LYS A 2 -85.97 -5.72 -28.14
C LYS A 2 -85.03 -4.56 -27.80
N ALA A 3 -83.76 -4.91 -27.70
CA ALA A 3 -82.69 -4.18 -27.05
C ALA A 3 -82.36 -2.83 -27.69
N LEU A 4 -82.13 -1.83 -26.84
CA LEU A 4 -81.31 -0.66 -27.14
C LEU A 4 -79.88 -1.14 -27.40
N SER A 5 -79.41 -1.00 -28.63
CA SER A 5 -78.02 -1.24 -29.01
C SER A 5 -77.12 -0.18 -28.38
N LEU A 6 -76.36 -0.58 -27.36
CA LEU A 6 -75.31 0.23 -26.75
C LEU A 6 -74.15 0.40 -27.74
N GLN A 7 -74.02 1.59 -28.33
CA GLN A 7 -72.77 2.01 -28.96
C GLN A 7 -71.71 2.19 -27.86
N LYS A 8 -70.67 1.35 -27.90
CA LYS A 8 -69.47 1.51 -27.05
C LYS A 8 -68.78 2.82 -27.43
N ALA A 9 -68.70 3.75 -26.49
CA ALA A 9 -67.88 4.95 -26.61
C ALA A 9 -66.40 4.54 -26.71
N ASN A 10 -65.77 4.89 -27.83
CA ASN A 10 -64.35 4.65 -28.06
C ASN A 10 -63.55 5.76 -27.35
N THR A 11 -63.14 5.53 -26.10
CA THR A 11 -62.28 6.44 -25.35
C THR A 11 -60.87 6.39 -25.95
N ILE A 12 -60.54 7.36 -26.80
CA ILE A 12 -59.19 7.53 -27.34
C ILE A 12 -58.26 7.97 -26.21
N THR A 13 -57.46 7.04 -25.68
CA THR A 13 -56.40 7.32 -24.72
C THR A 13 -55.31 8.14 -25.43
N LYS A 14 -55.20 9.44 -25.12
CA LYS A 14 -54.10 10.29 -25.62
C LYS A 14 -52.77 9.74 -25.10
N ALA A 15 -51.94 9.21 -26.01
CA ALA A 15 -50.54 8.93 -25.70
C ALA A 15 -49.85 10.25 -25.33
N LYS A 16 -49.25 10.31 -24.14
CA LYS A 16 -48.42 11.46 -23.74
C LYS A 16 -47.27 11.58 -24.73
N ALA A 17 -47.16 12.73 -25.39
CA ALA A 17 -46.01 13.04 -26.24
C ALA A 17 -44.75 13.05 -25.37
N GLN A 18 -43.80 12.17 -25.70
CA GLN A 18 -42.53 12.08 -25.02
C GLN A 18 -41.62 13.18 -25.58
N SER A 19 -41.27 14.18 -24.76
CA SER A 19 -40.35 15.24 -25.16
C SER A 19 -38.94 14.67 -25.25
N GLY A 20 -38.34 14.69 -26.44
CA GLY A 20 -36.93 14.38 -26.64
C GLY A 20 -36.04 15.55 -26.22
N PHE A 21 -34.75 15.27 -26.01
CA PHE A 21 -33.75 16.29 -25.69
C PHE A 21 -33.61 17.31 -26.82
N THR A 22 -33.42 18.57 -26.44
CA THR A 22 -33.12 19.65 -27.38
C THR A 22 -31.64 19.65 -27.76
N LEU A 23 -31.31 20.15 -28.96
CA LEU A 23 -29.92 20.33 -29.39
C LEU A 23 -29.15 21.24 -28.40
N THR A 24 -29.84 22.24 -27.85
CA THR A 24 -29.31 23.17 -26.86
C THR A 24 -28.94 22.50 -25.54
N GLU A 25 -29.70 21.51 -25.07
CA GLU A 25 -29.36 20.76 -23.84
C GLU A 25 -28.09 19.94 -23.99
N ILE A 26 -27.91 19.28 -25.14
CA ILE A 26 -26.70 18.50 -25.41
C ILE A 26 -25.48 19.42 -25.47
N LEU A 27 -25.62 20.59 -26.10
CA LEU A 27 -24.55 21.60 -26.15
C LEU A 27 -24.15 22.10 -24.76
N ILE A 28 -25.12 22.41 -23.90
CA ILE A 28 -24.86 22.86 -22.53
C ILE A 28 -24.20 21.74 -21.71
N ALA A 29 -24.67 20.49 -21.82
CA ALA A 29 -24.09 19.35 -21.12
C ALA A 29 -22.62 19.11 -21.53
N MET A 30 -22.31 19.18 -22.83
CA MET A 30 -20.95 19.05 -23.34
C MET A 30 -20.05 20.19 -22.86
N ALA A 31 -20.57 21.42 -22.80
CA ALA A 31 -19.83 22.57 -22.28
C ALA A 31 -19.45 22.38 -20.81
N ILE A 32 -20.37 21.89 -19.97
CA ILE A 32 -20.09 21.58 -18.56
C ILE A 32 -19.05 20.47 -18.45
N VAL A 33 -19.16 19.40 -19.22
CA VAL A 33 -18.16 18.30 -19.23
C VAL A 33 -16.79 18.78 -19.67
N ALA A 34 -16.71 19.66 -20.68
CA ALA A 34 -15.44 20.24 -21.13
C ALA A 34 -14.77 21.09 -20.04
N ILE A 35 -15.54 21.89 -19.31
CA ILE A 35 -15.05 22.70 -18.19
C ILE A 35 -14.64 21.79 -17.03
N MET A 36 -15.49 20.83 -16.65
CA MET A 36 -15.20 19.88 -15.57
C MET A 36 -13.98 19.03 -15.85
N GLY A 37 -13.76 18.65 -17.11
CA GLY A 37 -12.59 17.91 -17.55
C GLY A 37 -11.26 18.60 -17.24
N THR A 38 -11.25 19.93 -17.11
CA THR A 38 -10.03 20.69 -16.78
C THR A 38 -9.64 20.61 -15.29
N ILE A 39 -10.61 20.38 -14.39
CA ILE A 39 -10.39 20.41 -12.92
C ILE A 39 -9.97 19.04 -12.39
N VAL A 40 -10.04 17.99 -13.20
CA VAL A 40 -9.61 16.65 -12.80
C VAL A 40 -8.09 16.53 -12.95
N VAL A 41 -7.36 17.10 -11.99
CA VAL A 41 -5.99 16.68 -11.69
C VAL A 41 -6.09 15.69 -10.54
N LEU A 42 -5.82 14.41 -10.81
CA LEU A 42 -5.83 13.35 -9.80
C LEU A 42 -4.75 13.64 -8.75
N SER A 43 -5.14 14.20 -7.61
CA SER A 43 -4.28 14.45 -6.44
C SER A 43 -4.01 13.16 -5.63
N LEU A 44 -3.58 12.10 -6.31
CA LEU A 44 -3.22 10.82 -5.68
C LEU A 44 -1.72 10.70 -5.43
N ILE A 45 -0.91 11.56 -6.05
CA ILE A 45 0.55 11.35 -6.15
C ILE A 45 1.28 11.67 -4.83
N GLY A 46 0.83 12.63 -4.01
CA GLY A 46 1.56 13.00 -2.78
C GLY A 46 1.17 12.26 -1.49
N ASN A 47 -0.02 11.65 -1.43
CA ASN A 47 -0.50 10.97 -0.22
C ASN A 47 0.02 9.53 -0.09
N VAL A 48 0.34 8.91 -1.22
CA VAL A 48 0.84 7.53 -1.28
C VAL A 48 2.25 7.47 -0.69
N ASP A 49 3.11 8.44 -0.99
CA ASP A 49 4.50 8.50 -0.50
C ASP A 49 4.56 8.56 1.04
N LYS A 50 3.78 9.44 1.67
CA LYS A 50 3.75 9.56 3.14
C LYS A 50 3.25 8.29 3.82
N ALA A 51 2.22 7.66 3.25
CA ALA A 51 1.71 6.39 3.74
C ALA A 51 2.74 5.27 3.60
N ASN A 52 3.48 5.24 2.48
CA ASN A 52 4.57 4.30 2.25
C ASN A 52 5.68 4.47 3.29
N ILE A 53 6.16 5.69 3.53
CA ILE A 53 7.21 5.97 4.53
C ILE A 53 6.74 5.62 5.94
N GLN A 54 5.49 5.93 6.29
CA GLN A 54 4.95 5.59 7.61
C GLN A 54 4.84 4.07 7.80
N LYS A 55 4.39 3.34 6.77
CA LYS A 55 4.36 1.87 6.78
C LYS A 55 5.78 1.31 6.92
N LEU A 56 6.72 1.81 6.13
CA LEU A 56 8.12 1.41 6.17
C LEU A 56 8.70 1.54 7.59
N LYS A 57 8.45 2.68 8.24
CA LYS A 57 8.88 2.94 9.63
C LYS A 57 8.33 1.92 10.62
N ALA A 58 7.03 1.65 10.53
CA ALA A 58 6.38 0.68 11.41
C ALA A 58 6.93 -0.73 11.20
N ASP A 59 7.15 -1.13 9.95
CA ASP A 59 7.69 -2.44 9.60
C ASP A 59 9.15 -2.58 10.07
N LEU A 60 10.02 -1.61 9.77
CA LEU A 60 11.42 -1.60 10.22
C LEU A 60 11.52 -1.69 11.75
N GLY A 61 10.75 -0.88 12.48
CA GLY A 61 10.75 -0.92 13.95
C GLY A 61 10.23 -2.24 14.52
N THR A 62 9.24 -2.87 13.87
CA THR A 62 8.72 -4.18 14.27
C THR A 62 9.78 -5.27 14.07
N ILE A 63 10.45 -5.29 12.93
CA ILE A 63 11.49 -6.27 12.60
C ILE A 63 12.72 -6.06 13.48
N GLU A 64 13.16 -4.82 13.68
CA GLU A 64 14.25 -4.47 14.58
C GLU A 64 13.98 -4.93 16.01
N THR A 65 12.77 -4.70 16.53
CA THR A 65 12.37 -5.19 17.85
C THR A 65 12.47 -6.72 17.93
N ALA A 66 11.99 -7.43 16.92
CA ALA A 66 12.09 -8.89 16.84
C ALA A 66 13.54 -9.39 16.78
N LEU A 67 14.41 -8.73 16.01
CA LEU A 67 15.86 -9.02 15.95
C LEU A 67 16.52 -8.80 17.32
N ASN A 68 16.17 -7.72 18.00
CA ASN A 68 16.70 -7.42 19.34
C ASN A 68 16.26 -8.45 20.38
N SER A 69 15.00 -8.91 20.33
CA SER A 69 14.53 -10.03 21.15
C SER A 69 15.25 -11.34 20.82
N TYR A 70 15.50 -11.62 19.53
CA TYR A 70 16.28 -12.80 19.13
C TYR A 70 17.68 -12.77 19.75
N LYS A 71 18.38 -11.63 19.67
CA LYS A 71 19.70 -11.45 20.29
C LYS A 71 19.64 -11.54 21.81
N LEU A 72 18.61 -11.01 22.45
CA LEU A 72 18.45 -11.07 23.90
C LEU A 72 18.36 -12.53 24.39
N ASP A 73 17.60 -13.37 23.69
CA ASP A 73 17.40 -14.76 24.09
C ASP A 73 18.57 -15.67 23.73
N ASN A 74 19.26 -15.41 22.60
CA ASN A 74 20.26 -16.32 22.04
C ASN A 74 21.70 -15.79 22.13
N GLY A 75 21.88 -14.51 22.45
CA GLY A 75 23.19 -13.83 22.56
C GLY A 75 23.77 -13.30 21.25
N PHE A 76 23.17 -13.62 20.10
CA PHE A 76 23.64 -13.22 18.77
C PHE A 76 22.46 -12.88 17.85
N TYR A 77 22.68 -12.04 16.85
CA TYR A 77 21.70 -11.84 15.78
C TYR A 77 21.73 -13.01 14.78
N PRO A 78 20.63 -13.27 14.06
CA PRO A 78 20.63 -14.23 12.97
C PRO A 78 21.69 -13.88 11.91
N THR A 79 22.26 -14.88 11.25
CA THR A 79 23.20 -14.62 10.16
C THR A 79 22.46 -14.14 8.91
N THR A 80 23.19 -13.54 7.97
CA THR A 80 22.62 -13.15 6.66
C THR A 80 21.99 -14.34 5.93
N ASP A 81 22.60 -15.54 6.03
CA ASP A 81 22.07 -16.76 5.40
C ASP A 81 20.80 -17.30 6.09
N GLN A 82 20.70 -17.15 7.42
CA GLN A 82 19.48 -17.44 8.16
C GLN A 82 18.37 -16.43 7.83
N GLY A 83 18.76 -15.17 7.64
CA GLY A 83 17.90 -14.08 7.22
C GLY A 83 16.76 -13.78 8.19
N LEU A 84 15.80 -12.97 7.72
CA LEU A 84 14.61 -12.60 8.50
C LEU A 84 13.66 -13.78 8.76
N ARG A 85 13.82 -14.89 8.03
CA ARG A 85 13.03 -16.12 8.23
C ARG A 85 13.28 -16.74 9.60
N SER A 86 14.46 -16.53 10.16
CA SER A 86 14.79 -16.91 11.54
C SER A 86 13.84 -16.30 12.59
N LEU A 87 13.15 -15.19 12.27
CA LEU A 87 12.21 -14.53 13.19
C LEU A 87 10.85 -15.23 13.27
N ILE A 88 10.52 -16.12 12.33
CA ILE A 88 9.24 -16.86 12.30
C ILE A 88 9.43 -18.37 12.45
N GLU A 89 10.59 -18.88 12.04
CA GLU A 89 10.92 -20.29 12.07
C GLU A 89 12.31 -20.47 12.68
N LYS A 90 12.46 -21.48 13.54
CA LYS A 90 13.74 -21.78 14.18
C LYS A 90 14.76 -22.18 13.09
N PRO A 91 15.89 -21.45 12.93
CA PRO A 91 16.91 -21.84 11.98
C PRO A 91 17.59 -23.15 12.40
N THR A 92 17.94 -23.97 11.41
CA THR A 92 18.65 -25.24 11.57
C THR A 92 20.13 -25.15 11.23
N SER A 93 20.55 -24.08 10.56
CA SER A 93 21.95 -23.77 10.28
C SER A 93 22.64 -23.16 11.49
N GLU A 94 23.95 -23.38 11.61
CA GLU A 94 24.74 -22.76 12.67
C GLU A 94 24.86 -21.23 12.46
N PRO A 95 24.84 -20.44 13.55
CA PRO A 95 24.63 -20.84 14.94
C PRO A 95 23.15 -21.16 15.25
N ILE A 96 22.90 -22.33 15.86
CA ILE A 96 21.54 -22.78 16.18
C ILE A 96 21.09 -22.13 17.50
N PRO A 97 19.95 -21.39 17.52
CA PRO A 97 19.45 -20.75 18.72
C PRO A 97 19.02 -21.78 19.77
N SER A 98 19.52 -21.60 20.98
CA SER A 98 19.22 -22.49 22.10
C SER A 98 17.87 -22.17 22.74
N ASN A 99 17.53 -20.88 22.87
CA ASN A 99 16.32 -20.41 23.54
C ASN A 99 15.34 -19.79 22.54
N TYR A 100 14.82 -20.60 21.62
CA TYR A 100 13.89 -20.15 20.59
C TYR A 100 12.42 -20.32 21.02
N PRO A 101 11.60 -19.25 21.04
CA PRO A 101 10.18 -19.34 21.41
C PRO A 101 9.36 -20.12 20.37
N ARG A 102 8.38 -20.92 20.82
CA ARG A 102 7.54 -21.74 19.91
C ARG A 102 6.77 -20.94 18.86
N GLY A 103 6.51 -19.65 19.13
CA GLY A 103 5.80 -18.75 18.23
C GLY A 103 6.70 -17.90 17.32
N GLY A 104 8.03 -18.02 17.44
CA GLY A 104 8.97 -17.08 16.84
C GLY A 104 8.98 -15.71 17.55
N TYR A 105 9.61 -14.74 16.89
CA TYR A 105 9.81 -13.37 17.37
C TYR A 105 8.86 -12.36 16.72
N LEU A 106 8.23 -12.72 15.60
CA LEU A 106 7.17 -11.92 14.99
C LEU A 106 5.79 -12.45 15.40
N GLY A 107 4.88 -11.54 15.77
CA GLY A 107 3.49 -11.89 16.10
C GLY A 107 2.68 -12.44 14.92
N SER A 108 3.19 -12.30 13.70
CA SER A 108 2.64 -12.86 12.47
C SER A 108 3.56 -13.97 11.94
N LYS A 109 2.97 -14.98 11.30
CA LYS A 109 3.72 -16.05 10.60
C LYS A 109 4.35 -15.59 9.28
N ALA A 110 4.17 -14.33 8.89
CA ALA A 110 4.72 -13.78 7.67
C ALA A 110 5.56 -12.55 7.97
N ILE A 111 6.73 -12.47 7.32
CA ILE A 111 7.58 -11.28 7.34
C ILE A 111 6.86 -10.19 6.54
N PRO A 112 6.69 -8.97 7.09
CA PRO A 112 6.14 -7.85 6.35
C PRO A 112 6.93 -7.59 5.07
N LYS A 113 6.21 -7.28 3.99
CA LYS A 113 6.82 -6.72 2.79
C LYS A 113 6.84 -5.22 2.88
N ASP A 114 7.83 -4.63 2.21
CA ASP A 114 7.94 -3.18 2.12
C ASP A 114 6.74 -2.56 1.36
N PRO A 115 6.59 -1.23 1.33
CA PRO A 115 5.48 -0.56 0.65
C PRO A 115 5.38 -0.88 -0.85
N TRP A 116 6.50 -1.22 -1.48
CA TRP A 116 6.61 -1.57 -2.90
C TRP A 116 6.54 -3.09 -3.14
N LYS A 117 6.11 -3.85 -2.13
CA LYS A 117 5.88 -5.31 -2.14
C LYS A 117 7.16 -6.14 -2.34
N ARG A 118 8.32 -5.57 -2.03
CA ARG A 118 9.62 -6.25 -2.00
C ARG A 118 9.92 -6.77 -0.60
N GLU A 119 10.87 -7.68 -0.54
CA GLU A 119 11.39 -8.19 0.73
C GLU A 119 12.42 -7.20 1.29
N TYR A 120 12.43 -7.07 2.61
CA TYR A 120 13.48 -6.31 3.29
C TYR A 120 14.81 -7.04 3.17
N ILE A 121 15.86 -6.26 2.94
CA ILE A 121 17.23 -6.76 2.93
C ILE A 121 17.77 -6.69 4.35
N TYR A 122 18.29 -7.82 4.81
CA TYR A 122 18.90 -7.97 6.11
C TYR A 122 20.34 -8.48 5.94
N VAL A 123 21.29 -7.82 6.60
CA VAL A 123 22.70 -8.21 6.59
C VAL A 123 23.25 -8.16 8.01
N SER A 124 23.89 -9.25 8.44
CA SER A 124 24.64 -9.32 9.70
C SER A 124 25.96 -10.08 9.50
N PRO A 125 27.10 -9.54 9.95
CA PRO A 125 27.27 -8.21 10.55
C PRO A 125 26.99 -7.07 9.57
N GLY A 126 26.36 -6.00 10.06
CA GLY A 126 26.02 -4.82 9.27
C GLY A 126 27.21 -3.92 8.98
N ARG A 127 27.08 -3.04 7.99
CA ARG A 127 28.03 -1.96 7.70
C ARG A 127 27.82 -0.75 8.60
N ASN A 128 26.58 -0.48 9.00
CA ASN A 128 26.22 0.70 9.80
C ASN A 128 25.98 0.38 11.29
N GLY A 129 26.23 -0.85 11.72
CA GLY A 129 26.01 -1.31 13.08
C GLY A 129 26.07 -2.84 13.20
N ASP A 130 25.46 -3.38 14.23
CA ASP A 130 25.42 -4.83 14.45
C ASP A 130 24.71 -5.59 13.30
N PHE A 131 23.72 -4.94 12.68
CA PHE A 131 23.03 -5.41 11.49
C PHE A 131 22.56 -4.23 10.65
N ASP A 132 22.37 -4.48 9.36
CA ASP A 132 21.68 -3.57 8.43
C ASP A 132 20.32 -4.17 8.08
N LEU A 133 19.26 -3.37 8.17
CA LEU A 133 17.92 -3.72 7.73
C LEU A 133 17.34 -2.58 6.90
N PHE A 134 17.03 -2.84 5.62
CA PHE A 134 16.67 -1.79 4.67
C PHE A 134 15.84 -2.27 3.48
N THR A 135 15.31 -1.31 2.73
CA THR A 135 14.73 -1.50 1.38
C THR A 135 15.50 -0.67 0.36
N LEU A 136 15.45 -1.10 -0.91
CA LEU A 136 16.00 -0.43 -2.08
C LEU A 136 14.98 0.54 -2.74
N GLY A 137 13.90 0.89 -2.04
CA GLY A 137 12.88 1.79 -2.57
C GLY A 137 12.08 1.22 -3.74
N LEU A 138 11.42 2.12 -4.46
CA LEU A 138 10.53 1.82 -5.59
C LEU A 138 11.28 1.11 -6.74
N ASP A 139 12.44 1.63 -7.14
CA ASP A 139 13.21 1.11 -8.27
C ASP A 139 13.88 -0.24 -7.97
N GLY A 140 14.11 -0.55 -6.68
CA GLY A 140 14.75 -1.77 -6.25
C GLY A 140 16.23 -1.82 -6.58
N ARG A 141 16.89 -0.67 -6.68
CA ARG A 141 18.32 -0.55 -6.97
C ARG A 141 18.99 0.23 -5.84
N GLN A 142 20.27 -0.06 -5.64
CA GLN A 142 21.06 0.66 -4.66
C GLN A 142 21.23 2.14 -5.06
N GLY A 143 21.08 3.03 -4.09
CA GLY A 143 21.15 4.48 -4.27
C GLY A 143 19.77 5.10 -4.45
N GLY A 144 19.64 6.00 -5.43
CA GLY A 144 18.37 6.68 -5.73
C GLY A 144 18.06 7.90 -4.86
N GLU A 145 16.98 8.60 -5.23
CA GLU A 145 16.46 9.78 -4.54
C GLU A 145 14.93 9.67 -4.40
N GLY A 146 14.37 10.34 -3.38
CA GLY A 146 12.93 10.31 -3.13
C GLY A 146 12.45 8.89 -2.83
N GLU A 147 11.40 8.43 -3.53
CA GLU A 147 10.88 7.06 -3.36
C GLU A 147 11.83 5.95 -3.83
N ASN A 148 12.83 6.28 -4.64
CA ASN A 148 13.85 5.33 -5.09
C ASN A 148 15.02 5.22 -4.10
N MET A 149 15.06 6.04 -3.05
CA MET A 149 16.20 6.03 -2.16
C MET A 149 16.23 4.78 -1.29
N ASP A 150 17.42 4.28 -1.02
CA ASP A 150 17.63 3.24 0.00
C ASP A 150 17.26 3.79 1.39
N ILE A 151 16.33 3.11 2.08
CA ILE A 151 15.92 3.48 3.43
C ILE A 151 16.05 2.27 4.36
N GLY A 152 16.81 2.45 5.43
CA GLY A 152 17.09 1.43 6.43
C GLY A 152 17.13 1.98 7.85
N THR A 153 17.41 1.10 8.80
CA THR A 153 17.48 1.44 10.24
C THR A 153 18.42 2.61 10.55
N TRP A 154 19.46 2.84 9.74
CA TRP A 154 20.41 3.93 9.93
C TRP A 154 19.93 5.32 9.48
N ASN A 155 19.02 5.42 8.49
CA ASN A 155 18.57 6.70 7.92
C ASN A 155 17.04 6.88 7.92
N VAL A 156 16.30 5.96 8.53
CA VAL A 156 14.82 5.99 8.55
C VAL A 156 14.24 7.28 9.13
N HIS A 157 14.94 7.92 10.06
CA HIS A 157 14.52 9.21 10.63
C HIS A 157 14.64 10.37 9.63
N GLU A 158 15.58 10.28 8.69
CA GLU A 158 15.86 11.32 7.69
C GLU A 158 14.87 11.28 6.53
N ALA A 159 14.23 10.14 6.27
CA ALA A 159 13.28 9.94 5.17
C ALA A 159 12.07 10.91 5.18
N ASN A 160 11.75 11.54 6.32
CA ASN A 160 10.71 12.57 6.39
C ASN A 160 11.18 13.96 5.91
N PHE A 161 12.46 14.30 6.12
CA PHE A 161 12.96 15.66 5.95
C PHE A 161 13.06 16.10 4.49
N ASN A 162 13.22 15.15 3.56
CA ASN A 162 13.30 15.46 2.13
C ASN A 162 11.94 15.85 1.52
N GLN A 163 10.82 15.60 2.19
CA GLN A 163 9.48 15.95 1.69
C GLN A 163 8.97 17.32 2.14
N GLU A 164 9.52 17.90 3.19
CA GLU A 164 9.07 19.20 3.72
C GLU A 164 9.72 20.39 3.00
N ASN A 165 10.72 20.13 2.16
CA ASN A 165 11.54 21.13 1.47
C ASN A 165 11.42 21.11 -0.07
N ARG A 166 10.30 20.60 -0.61
CA ARG A 166 9.97 20.69 -2.05
C ARG A 166 8.64 21.39 -2.28
#